data_AF-A0A5D6WLF5-F1
#
_entry.id   AF-A0A5D6WLF5-F1
#
_cell.length_a   1.000
_cell.length_b   1.000
_cell.length_c   1.000
_cell.angle_alpha   90.00
_cell.angle_beta   90.00
_cell.angle_gamma   90.00
#
_symmetry.space_group_name_H-M   'P 1'
#
loop_
_entity.id
_entity.type
_entity.pdbx_description
1 polymer ?
#
loop_
_entity_poly.entity_id
_entity_poly.type
_entity_poly.pdbx_seq_one_letter_code
_entity_poly.pdbx_strand_id
1 'polypeptide(L)'
;MENMVFSLIDNILADCETSALSREERIAKIRFMDTRGIFQLKGSIEQVAERLGVNKVTVYSYLDEVRGERCQPFIKAMEKGGHDISPEPVERTQAEGIAIGLPMRGAEILDYIYRYKVKAATIPEDKILAAREALSRRGIYAEHTTAAVYAGYLHYCEEHGRTRDALISMCGAGLKSDH
;
A
#
# COMPACT_ATOMS: atom_id res chain seq x y z
N MET A 1 -0.83 9.91 26.01
CA MET A 1 -1.50 9.15 24.92
C MET A 1 -0.55 8.09 24.37
N GLU A 2 0.72 8.45 24.07
CA GLU A 2 1.78 7.50 23.66
C GLU A 2 1.92 6.28 24.59
N ASN A 3 1.94 6.47 25.91
CA ASN A 3 2.06 5.36 26.88
C ASN A 3 0.93 4.30 26.81
N MET A 4 -0.27 4.67 26.37
CA MET A 4 -1.39 3.73 26.27
C MET A 4 -1.25 2.83 25.04
N VAL A 5 -0.69 3.36 23.96
CA VAL A 5 -0.48 2.63 22.70
C VAL A 5 0.65 1.64 22.86
N PHE A 6 1.74 2.03 23.55
CA PHE A 6 2.82 1.11 23.89
C PHE A 6 2.32 -0.04 24.77
N SER A 7 1.45 0.24 25.75
CA SER A 7 0.82 -0.82 26.54
C SER A 7 -0.10 -1.75 25.71
N LEU A 8 -0.68 -1.24 24.63
CA LEU A 8 -1.52 -2.02 23.70
C LEU A 8 -0.65 -2.91 22.81
N ILE A 9 0.45 -2.38 22.28
CA ILE A 9 1.47 -3.15 21.55
C ILE A 9 2.03 -4.24 22.46
N ASP A 10 2.39 -3.90 23.70
CA ASP A 10 2.88 -4.86 24.68
C ASP A 10 1.83 -5.93 24.98
N ASN A 11 0.56 -5.59 25.20
CA ASN A 11 -0.49 -6.60 25.43
C ASN A 11 -0.74 -7.51 24.20
N ILE A 12 -0.66 -6.99 22.98
CA ILE A 12 -0.81 -7.78 21.74
C ILE A 12 0.37 -8.75 21.55
N LEU A 13 1.54 -8.40 22.08
CA LEU A 13 2.79 -9.16 21.93
C LEU A 13 3.18 -9.96 23.17
N ALA A 14 2.57 -9.70 24.34
CA ALA A 14 2.88 -10.32 25.63
C ALA A 14 2.60 -11.82 25.69
N ASP A 15 1.61 -12.31 24.93
CA ASP A 15 1.23 -13.73 24.91
C ASP A 15 2.06 -14.57 23.93
N CYS A 16 3.18 -14.06 23.39
CA CYS A 16 3.94 -14.77 22.36
C CYS A 16 5.46 -14.70 22.58
N GLU A 17 6.15 -15.84 22.47
CA GLU A 17 7.59 -15.84 22.21
C GLU A 17 7.84 -15.31 20.80
N THR A 18 8.28 -14.05 20.69
CA THR A 18 8.48 -13.36 19.41
C THR A 18 9.54 -14.00 18.51
N SER A 19 10.45 -14.78 19.11
CA SER A 19 11.46 -15.62 18.44
C SER A 19 10.90 -16.86 17.74
N ALA A 20 9.71 -17.34 18.12
CA ALA A 20 9.09 -18.54 17.58
C ALA A 20 7.99 -18.26 16.54
N LEU A 21 7.61 -16.99 16.36
CA LEU A 21 6.53 -16.61 15.44
C LEU A 21 6.92 -16.87 13.98
N SER A 22 6.09 -17.64 13.29
CA SER A 22 6.12 -17.79 11.83
C SER A 22 5.85 -16.46 11.13
N ARG A 23 6.24 -16.35 9.86
CA ARG A 23 5.96 -15.18 9.03
C ARG A 23 4.46 -14.86 8.99
N GLU A 24 3.62 -15.89 8.86
CA GLU A 24 2.15 -15.74 8.80
C GLU A 24 1.58 -15.16 10.09
N GLU A 25 2.05 -15.62 11.26
CA GLU A 25 1.62 -15.08 12.55
C GLU A 25 2.08 -13.62 12.76
N ARG A 26 3.28 -13.28 12.28
CA ARG A 26 3.77 -11.89 12.29
C ARG A 26 2.87 -10.99 11.45
N ILE A 27 2.53 -11.42 10.24
CA ILE A 27 1.61 -10.69 9.35
C ILE A 27 0.22 -10.55 9.96
N ALA A 28 -0.32 -11.60 10.60
CA ALA A 28 -1.61 -11.54 11.28
C ALA A 28 -1.60 -10.52 12.42
N LYS A 29 -0.51 -10.43 13.19
CA LYS A 29 -0.33 -9.43 14.24
C LYS A 29 -0.20 -8.01 13.65
N ILE A 30 0.58 -7.84 12.58
CA ILE A 30 0.67 -6.55 11.88
C ILE A 30 -0.71 -6.13 11.36
N ARG A 31 -1.49 -7.04 10.77
CA ARG A 31 -2.87 -6.79 10.34
C ARG A 31 -3.74 -6.32 11.50
N PHE A 32 -3.67 -7.01 12.63
CA PHE A 32 -4.43 -6.63 13.82
C PHE A 32 -4.03 -5.24 14.32
N MET A 33 -2.74 -4.94 14.38
CA MET A 33 -2.24 -3.62 14.79
C MET A 33 -2.67 -2.51 13.81
N ASP A 34 -2.64 -2.77 12.51
CA ASP A 34 -3.06 -1.84 11.46
C ASP A 34 -4.56 -1.55 11.52
N THR A 35 -5.40 -2.59 11.69
CA THR A 35 -6.86 -2.41 11.87
C THR A 35 -7.23 -1.61 13.13
N ARG A 36 -6.33 -1.56 14.12
CA ARG A 36 -6.50 -0.77 15.35
C ARG A 36 -5.92 0.64 15.25
N GLY A 37 -5.39 1.02 14.08
CA GLY A 37 -4.82 2.35 13.83
C GLY A 37 -3.47 2.59 14.52
N ILE A 38 -2.79 1.54 14.99
CA ILE A 38 -1.53 1.67 15.76
C ILE A 38 -0.45 2.35 14.92
N PHE A 39 -0.38 2.05 13.62
CA PHE A 39 0.63 2.58 12.72
C PHE A 39 0.38 4.02 12.25
N GLN A 40 -0.73 4.66 12.65
CA GLN A 40 -0.97 6.09 12.42
C GLN A 40 -0.19 6.98 13.41
N LEU A 41 0.39 6.38 14.45
CA LEU A 41 1.08 7.10 15.51
C LEU A 41 2.59 7.15 15.23
N LYS A 42 3.18 8.31 15.52
CA LYS A 42 4.62 8.53 15.35
C LYS A 42 5.41 7.59 16.26
N GLY A 43 6.42 6.90 15.71
CA GLY A 43 7.27 5.98 16.47
C GLY A 43 6.70 4.58 16.66
N SER A 44 5.50 4.29 16.15
CA SER A 44 4.87 2.97 16.27
C SER A 44 5.65 1.89 15.51
N ILE A 45 6.17 2.21 14.33
CA ILE A 45 6.94 1.28 13.49
C ILE A 45 8.25 0.88 14.17
N GLU A 46 8.97 1.83 14.76
CA GLU A 46 10.18 1.60 15.55
C GLU A 46 9.93 0.58 16.66
N GLN A 47 8.86 0.79 17.41
CA GLN A 47 8.52 0.00 18.59
C GLN A 47 8.08 -1.41 18.21
N VAL A 48 7.24 -1.54 17.17
CA VAL A 48 6.84 -2.85 16.65
C VAL A 48 8.03 -3.62 16.07
N ALA A 49 8.96 -2.94 15.39
CA ALA A 49 10.16 -3.56 14.85
C ALA A 49 11.06 -4.12 15.97
N GLU A 50 11.32 -3.32 17.01
CA GLU A 50 12.09 -3.73 18.19
C GLU A 50 11.46 -4.94 18.89
N ARG A 51 10.14 -4.90 19.10
CA ARG A 51 9.42 -5.96 19.83
C ARG A 51 9.30 -7.26 19.05
N LEU A 52 9.12 -7.18 17.72
CA LEU A 52 9.12 -8.35 16.83
C LEU A 52 10.52 -8.87 16.52
N GLY A 53 11.58 -8.17 16.92
CA GLY A 53 12.96 -8.54 16.63
C GLY A 53 13.28 -8.50 15.13
N VAL A 54 12.67 -7.58 14.39
CA VAL A 54 12.85 -7.41 12.94
C VAL A 54 13.29 -5.99 12.59
N ASN A 55 13.80 -5.78 11.39
CA ASN A 55 14.13 -4.45 10.91
C ASN A 55 12.86 -3.65 10.58
N LYS A 56 12.92 -2.32 10.67
CA LYS A 56 11.83 -1.43 10.23
C LYS A 56 11.34 -1.77 8.82
N VAL A 57 12.29 -2.05 7.92
CA VAL A 57 12.03 -2.44 6.53
C VAL A 57 11.13 -3.69 6.45
N THR A 58 11.30 -4.65 7.37
CA THR A 58 10.46 -5.85 7.46
C THR A 58 9.05 -5.51 7.93
N VAL A 59 8.90 -4.58 8.88
CA VAL A 59 7.58 -4.10 9.34
C VAL A 59 6.85 -3.38 8.20
N TYR A 60 7.54 -2.52 7.44
CA TYR A 60 6.99 -1.90 6.23
C TYR A 60 6.56 -2.96 5.22
N SER A 61 7.38 -3.97 4.93
CA SER A 61 7.03 -5.05 4.01
C SER A 61 5.80 -5.85 4.47
N TYR A 62 5.66 -6.13 5.77
CA TYR A 62 4.45 -6.78 6.29
C TYR A 62 3.23 -5.86 6.24
N LEU A 63 3.39 -4.55 6.46
CA LEU A 63 2.32 -3.58 6.31
C LEU A 63 1.84 -3.48 4.86
N ASP A 64 2.78 -3.43 3.92
CA ASP A 64 2.50 -3.47 2.49
C ASP A 64 1.69 -4.73 2.16
N GLU A 65 2.13 -5.90 2.64
CA GLU A 65 1.42 -7.17 2.43
C GLU A 65 0.02 -7.19 3.07
N VAL A 66 -0.11 -6.63 4.28
CA VAL A 66 -1.37 -6.54 5.01
C VAL A 66 -2.39 -5.66 4.28
N ARG A 67 -1.93 -4.51 3.78
CA ARG A 67 -2.72 -3.52 3.04
C ARG A 67 -2.91 -3.91 1.57
N GLY A 68 -2.20 -4.93 1.10
CA GLY A 68 -2.25 -5.33 -0.31
C GLY A 68 -1.53 -4.34 -1.23
N GLU A 69 -0.51 -3.68 -0.73
CA GLU A 69 0.24 -2.65 -1.41
C GLU A 69 1.51 -3.24 -2.04
N ARG A 70 1.31 -4.09 -3.06
CA ARG A 70 2.35 -5.05 -3.49
C ARG A 70 3.46 -4.48 -4.38
N CYS A 71 3.23 -3.35 -5.04
CA CYS A 71 4.21 -2.73 -5.95
C CYS A 71 4.03 -1.21 -5.96
N GLN A 72 4.89 -0.50 -5.23
CA GLN A 72 4.76 0.96 -5.03
C GLN A 72 6.12 1.69 -5.05
N PRO A 73 6.92 1.52 -6.12
CA PRO A 73 8.28 2.05 -6.18
C PRO A 73 8.33 3.57 -6.03
N PHE A 74 7.34 4.29 -6.57
CA PHE A 74 7.28 5.76 -6.48
C PHE A 74 6.95 6.24 -5.06
N ILE A 75 6.02 5.60 -4.35
CA ILE A 75 5.63 6.01 -2.99
C ILE A 75 6.81 5.81 -2.04
N LYS A 76 7.44 4.63 -2.11
CA LYS A 76 8.64 4.31 -1.32
C LYS A 76 9.81 5.26 -1.63
N ALA A 77 9.99 5.68 -2.88
CA ALA A 77 11.00 6.67 -3.24
C ALA A 77 10.65 8.07 -2.68
N MET A 78 9.39 8.49 -2.78
CA MET A 78 8.89 9.76 -2.25
C MET A 78 9.06 9.86 -0.73
N GLU A 79 8.71 8.82 0.03
CA GLU A 79 8.86 8.75 1.49
C GLU A 79 10.31 8.92 1.94
N LYS A 80 11.26 8.41 1.14
CA LYS A 80 12.69 8.54 1.39
C LYS A 80 13.28 9.86 0.88
N GLY A 81 12.50 10.69 0.18
CA GLY A 81 13.00 11.88 -0.52
C GLY A 81 14.00 11.54 -1.63
N GLY A 82 13.88 10.36 -2.24
CA GLY A 82 14.80 9.88 -3.26
C GLY A 82 14.53 10.50 -4.63
N HIS A 83 15.59 10.78 -5.39
CA HIS A 83 15.51 11.26 -6.78
C HIS A 83 15.66 10.14 -7.82
N ASP A 84 15.68 8.89 -7.38
CA ASP A 84 15.74 7.71 -8.25
C ASP A 84 15.06 6.51 -7.56
N ILE A 85 14.77 5.47 -8.33
CA ILE A 85 14.09 4.25 -7.86
C ILE A 85 15.09 3.10 -7.80
N SER A 86 15.15 2.47 -6.62
CA SER A 86 15.87 1.20 -6.47
C SER A 86 15.00 0.03 -6.93
N PRO A 87 15.55 -0.97 -7.63
CA PRO A 87 14.78 -2.15 -8.04
C PRO A 87 14.19 -2.88 -6.84
N GLU A 88 12.92 -3.27 -6.93
CA GLU A 88 12.25 -4.14 -5.95
C GLU A 88 11.70 -5.42 -6.61
N PRO A 89 11.68 -6.56 -5.88
CA PRO A 89 11.01 -7.75 -6.35
C PRO A 89 9.50 -7.48 -6.47
N VAL A 90 8.92 -7.91 -7.60
CA VAL A 90 7.49 -7.76 -7.86
C VAL A 90 6.74 -8.96 -7.31
N GLU A 91 5.88 -8.72 -6.33
CA GLU A 91 4.90 -9.72 -5.90
C GLU A 91 3.71 -9.74 -6.87
N ARG A 92 3.07 -10.91 -7.02
CA ARG A 92 1.86 -11.02 -7.86
C ARG A 92 0.78 -10.06 -7.37
N THR A 93 0.19 -9.29 -8.26
CA THR A 93 -0.99 -8.44 -8.00
C THR A 93 -2.07 -8.72 -9.05
N GLN A 94 -3.34 -8.48 -8.71
CA GLN A 94 -4.45 -8.48 -9.67
C GLN A 94 -4.16 -7.51 -10.84
N ALA A 95 -3.48 -6.41 -10.57
CA ALA A 95 -3.16 -5.37 -11.55
C ALA A 95 -1.77 -5.57 -12.18
N GLU A 96 -1.59 -6.67 -12.90
CA GLU A 96 -0.29 -7.06 -13.48
C GLU A 96 0.35 -5.97 -14.34
N GLY A 97 -0.44 -5.15 -15.03
CA GLY A 97 0.06 -4.09 -15.92
C GLY A 97 0.80 -2.95 -15.21
N ILE A 98 0.67 -2.84 -13.89
CA ILE A 98 1.40 -1.86 -13.05
C ILE A 98 2.33 -2.53 -12.02
N ALA A 99 2.50 -3.85 -12.11
CA ALA A 99 3.41 -4.62 -11.28
C ALA A 99 4.87 -4.44 -11.75
N ILE A 100 5.39 -3.22 -11.62
CA ILE A 100 6.70 -2.82 -12.14
C ILE A 100 7.63 -2.42 -10.99
N GLY A 101 8.53 -3.33 -10.60
CA GLY A 101 9.48 -3.11 -9.50
C GLY A 101 10.65 -2.17 -9.84
N LEU A 102 10.84 -1.84 -11.12
CA LEU A 102 11.77 -0.80 -11.56
C LEU A 102 11.17 -0.04 -12.75
N PRO A 103 10.44 1.07 -12.51
CA PRO A 103 9.84 1.86 -13.58
C PRO A 103 10.89 2.46 -14.50
N MET A 104 10.68 2.31 -15.81
CA MET A 104 11.47 3.04 -16.80
C MET A 104 11.30 4.55 -16.57
N ARG A 105 12.39 5.31 -16.66
CA ARG A 105 12.40 6.76 -16.45
C ARG A 105 11.97 7.17 -15.03
N GLY A 106 12.20 6.31 -14.03
CA GLY A 106 11.86 6.57 -12.62
C GLY A 106 12.35 7.93 -12.12
N ALA A 107 13.62 8.27 -12.34
CA ALA A 107 14.19 9.57 -11.95
C ALA A 107 13.50 10.77 -12.60
N GLU A 108 13.18 10.70 -13.90
CA GLU A 108 12.47 11.78 -14.64
C GLU A 108 11.06 11.98 -14.10
N ILE A 109 10.35 10.88 -13.82
CA ILE A 109 9.00 10.93 -13.25
C ILE A 109 9.03 11.50 -11.82
N LEU A 110 10.01 11.13 -11.01
CA LEU A 110 10.20 11.70 -9.66
C LEU A 110 10.46 13.20 -9.70
N ASP A 111 11.28 13.69 -10.64
CA ASP A 111 11.50 15.13 -10.83
C ASP A 111 10.17 15.87 -11.08
N TYR A 112 9.32 15.33 -11.96
CA TYR A 112 8.00 15.90 -12.21
C TYR A 112 7.06 15.82 -11.00
N ILE A 113 7.08 14.70 -10.26
CA ILE A 113 6.30 14.55 -9.03
C ILE A 113 6.66 15.67 -8.04
N TYR A 114 7.94 15.90 -7.79
CA TYR A 114 8.41 16.95 -6.88
C TYR A 114 8.11 18.35 -7.40
N ARG A 115 8.38 18.59 -8.68
CA ARG A 115 8.15 19.90 -9.33
C ARG A 115 6.69 20.33 -9.26
N TYR A 116 5.76 19.40 -9.49
CA TYR A 116 4.33 19.68 -9.51
C TYR A 116 3.62 19.36 -8.19
N LYS A 117 4.37 18.96 -7.15
CA LYS A 117 3.84 18.60 -5.83
C LYS A 117 2.71 17.57 -5.93
N VAL A 118 2.94 16.57 -6.78
CA VAL A 118 1.98 15.48 -7.01
C VAL A 118 1.79 14.73 -5.69
N LYS A 119 0.52 14.47 -5.35
CA LYS A 119 0.19 13.61 -4.22
C LYS A 119 0.18 12.16 -4.69
N ALA A 120 0.85 11.31 -3.92
CA ALA A 120 0.74 9.87 -4.09
C ALA A 120 -0.54 9.35 -3.43
N ALA A 121 -1.06 8.25 -3.95
CA ALA A 121 -2.13 7.47 -3.34
C ALA A 121 -1.76 6.00 -3.45
N THR A 122 -1.89 5.27 -2.35
CA THR A 122 -1.69 3.82 -2.35
C THR A 122 -2.89 3.12 -2.98
N ILE A 123 -2.68 1.91 -3.48
CA ILE A 123 -3.75 1.08 -4.05
C ILE A 123 -3.87 -0.17 -3.19
N PRO A 124 -4.93 -0.30 -2.39
CA PRO A 124 -5.16 -1.51 -1.63
C PRO A 124 -5.60 -2.67 -2.55
N GLU A 125 -4.87 -3.80 -2.54
CA GLU A 125 -5.13 -4.96 -3.41
C GLU A 125 -6.58 -5.47 -3.30
N ASP A 126 -7.11 -5.51 -2.08
CA ASP A 126 -8.44 -6.05 -1.76
C ASP A 126 -9.58 -5.19 -2.33
N LYS A 127 -9.28 -3.95 -2.73
CA LYS A 127 -10.25 -3.01 -3.32
C LYS A 127 -10.32 -3.06 -4.83
N ILE A 128 -9.33 -3.66 -5.51
CA ILE A 128 -9.24 -3.67 -6.98
C ILE A 128 -10.48 -4.32 -7.61
N LEU A 129 -10.91 -5.48 -7.11
CA LEU A 129 -12.07 -6.20 -7.65
C LEU A 129 -13.39 -5.48 -7.37
N ALA A 130 -13.56 -4.92 -6.17
CA ALA A 130 -14.74 -4.12 -5.83
C ALA A 130 -14.84 -2.84 -6.69
N ALA A 131 -13.70 -2.19 -6.96
CA ALA A 131 -13.63 -1.04 -7.85
C ALA A 131 -13.99 -1.41 -9.30
N ARG A 132 -13.52 -2.58 -9.78
CA ARG A 132 -13.88 -3.12 -11.10
C ARG A 132 -15.39 -3.36 -11.20
N GLU A 133 -15.99 -3.96 -10.19
CA GLU A 133 -17.44 -4.20 -10.15
C GLU A 133 -18.22 -2.88 -10.15
N ALA A 134 -17.78 -1.89 -9.37
CA ALA A 134 -18.40 -0.57 -9.33
C ALA A 134 -18.35 0.16 -10.68
N LEU A 135 -17.25 0.02 -11.43
CA LEU A 135 -17.15 0.51 -12.81
C LEU A 135 -18.11 -0.25 -13.74
N SER A 136 -18.14 -1.58 -13.64
CA SER A 136 -19.00 -2.44 -14.47
C SER A 136 -20.49 -2.14 -14.28
N ARG A 137 -20.93 -1.89 -13.03
CA ARG A 137 -22.31 -1.48 -12.71
C ARG A 137 -22.70 -0.14 -13.36
N ARG A 138 -21.73 0.66 -13.80
CA ARG A 138 -21.92 1.90 -14.56
C ARG A 138 -21.74 1.73 -16.08
N GLY A 139 -21.65 0.49 -16.57
CA GLY A 139 -21.44 0.19 -17.98
C GLY A 139 -19.99 0.32 -18.44
N ILE A 140 -19.03 0.43 -17.51
CA ILE A 140 -17.61 0.58 -17.81
C ILE A 140 -16.90 -0.73 -17.49
N TYR A 141 -16.62 -1.54 -18.52
CA TYR A 141 -15.92 -2.82 -18.34
C TYR A 141 -14.40 -2.66 -18.44
N ALA A 142 -13.75 -2.47 -17.29
CA ALA A 142 -12.33 -2.17 -17.16
C ALA A 142 -11.47 -3.42 -16.88
N GLU A 143 -10.22 -3.41 -17.35
CA GLU A 143 -9.20 -4.39 -16.92
C GLU A 143 -8.77 -4.15 -15.47
N HIS A 144 -8.10 -5.11 -14.83
CA HIS A 144 -7.68 -4.99 -13.42
C HIS A 144 -6.79 -3.76 -13.15
N THR A 145 -5.88 -3.43 -14.06
CA THR A 145 -5.02 -2.23 -13.94
C THR A 145 -5.82 -0.94 -13.93
N THR A 146 -6.83 -0.83 -14.78
CA THR A 146 -7.70 0.35 -14.80
C THR A 146 -8.58 0.42 -13.55
N ALA A 147 -9.08 -0.73 -13.08
CA ALA A 147 -9.80 -0.82 -11.81
C ALA A 147 -8.92 -0.45 -10.61
N ALA A 148 -7.62 -0.77 -10.64
CA ALA A 148 -6.66 -0.40 -9.60
C ALA A 148 -6.48 1.12 -9.48
N VAL A 149 -6.42 1.85 -10.60
CA VAL A 149 -6.40 3.33 -10.56
C VAL A 149 -7.66 3.88 -9.90
N TYR A 150 -8.83 3.30 -10.20
CA TYR A 150 -10.08 3.71 -9.57
C TYR A 150 -10.12 3.35 -8.07
N ALA A 151 -9.60 2.19 -7.68
CA ALA A 151 -9.45 1.81 -6.28
C ALA A 151 -8.54 2.80 -5.53
N GLY A 152 -7.40 3.17 -6.11
CA GLY A 152 -6.51 4.19 -5.54
C GLY A 152 -7.17 5.56 -5.40
N TYR A 153 -8.01 5.96 -6.37
CA TYR A 153 -8.79 7.20 -6.25
C TYR A 153 -9.82 7.14 -5.11
N LEU A 154 -10.53 6.02 -4.96
CA LEU A 154 -11.49 5.83 -3.87
C LEU A 154 -10.78 5.88 -2.52
N HIS A 155 -9.63 5.20 -2.40
CA HIS A 155 -8.82 5.23 -1.19
C HIS A 155 -8.31 6.65 -0.88
N TYR A 156 -7.78 7.37 -1.87
CA TYR A 156 -7.42 8.78 -1.73
C TYR A 156 -8.59 9.63 -1.20
N CYS A 157 -9.82 9.38 -1.66
CA CYS A 157 -11.00 10.09 -1.18
C CYS A 157 -11.37 9.74 0.26
N GLU A 158 -11.09 8.53 0.73
CA GLU A 158 -11.29 8.14 2.14
C GLU A 158 -10.35 8.92 3.06
N GLU A 159 -9.10 9.14 2.63
CA GLU A 159 -8.07 9.83 3.43
C GLU A 159 -8.14 11.36 3.34
N HIS A 160 -8.56 11.90 2.20
CA HIS A 160 -8.44 13.33 1.90
C HIS A 160 -9.75 14.01 1.50
N GLY A 161 -10.85 13.26 1.42
CA GLY A 161 -12.11 13.74 0.91
C GLY A 161 -12.16 13.76 -0.63
N ARG A 162 -13.38 13.90 -1.17
CA ARG A 162 -13.60 13.87 -2.61
C ARG A 162 -13.01 15.11 -3.28
N THR A 163 -12.35 14.89 -4.43
CA THR A 163 -11.97 15.98 -5.32
C THR A 163 -13.19 16.59 -6.00
N ARG A 164 -13.10 17.86 -6.42
CA ARG A 164 -14.18 18.54 -7.14
C ARG A 164 -14.46 17.90 -8.49
N ASP A 165 -13.40 17.74 -9.29
CA ASP A 165 -13.38 17.11 -10.59
C ASP A 165 -12.23 16.09 -10.60
N ALA A 166 -12.39 14.93 -11.25
CA ALA A 166 -11.35 13.92 -11.40
C ALA A 166 -11.38 13.32 -12.81
N LEU A 167 -10.20 13.17 -13.41
CA LEU A 167 -10.01 12.41 -14.64
C LEU A 167 -9.20 11.17 -14.32
N ILE A 168 -9.73 10.00 -14.69
CA ILE A 168 -9.08 8.71 -14.50
C ILE A 168 -8.77 8.15 -15.88
N SER A 169 -7.49 7.95 -16.18
CA SER A 169 -7.06 7.32 -17.43
C SER A 169 -7.41 5.83 -17.41
N MET A 170 -8.08 5.36 -18.47
CA MET A 170 -8.36 3.95 -18.69
C MET A 170 -7.48 3.40 -19.80
N CYS A 171 -6.48 2.59 -19.46
CA CYS A 171 -5.45 2.16 -20.40
C CYS A 171 -5.77 0.83 -21.10
N GLY A 172 -6.79 0.09 -20.65
CA GLY A 172 -7.17 -1.18 -21.27
C GLY A 172 -8.61 -1.63 -20.98
N ALA A 173 -9.12 -2.46 -21.89
CA ALA A 173 -10.49 -2.98 -21.86
C ALA A 173 -10.59 -4.27 -21.03
N GLY A 174 -11.69 -4.45 -20.30
CA GLY A 174 -11.88 -5.56 -19.35
C GLY A 174 -11.79 -6.97 -19.94
N LEU A 175 -11.96 -7.12 -21.26
CA LEU A 175 -11.76 -8.39 -21.97
C LEU A 175 -10.34 -8.95 -21.86
N LYS A 176 -9.34 -8.11 -21.56
CA LYS A 176 -7.93 -8.51 -21.35
C LYS A 176 -7.65 -9.11 -19.97
N SER A 177 -8.67 -9.34 -19.16
CA SER A 177 -8.51 -9.76 -17.76
C SER A 177 -9.39 -10.94 -17.38
N ASP A 178 -10.17 -11.47 -18.32
CA ASP A 178 -10.95 -12.69 -18.16
C ASP A 178 -10.21 -13.82 -18.87
N HIS A 179 -9.29 -14.46 -18.16
CA HIS A 179 -8.49 -15.60 -18.63
C HIS A 179 -8.54 -16.71 -17.58
#